data_AF-A0A2I1FA80-F1
#
_entry.id   AF-A0A2I1FA80-F1
#
_cell.length_a   1.000
_cell.length_b   1.000
_cell.length_c   1.000
_cell.angle_alpha   90.00
_cell.angle_beta   90.00
_cell.angle_gamma   90.00
#
_symmetry.space_group_name_H-M   'P 1'
#
loop_
_entity.id
_entity.type
_entity.pdbx_description
1 polymer ?
#
loop_
_entity_poly.entity_id
_entity_poly.type
_entity_poly.pdbx_seq_one_letter_code
_entity_poly.pdbx_strand_id
1 'polypeptide(L)'
;MCENSCICYTGQYISYQSCPVCESARLDARKKVMPYLSIIDRLNVQYKNETRAKELLYHYEYIRNKNNNDLDDIFDGKFYKELVNDELFSDKRDIAFTASCDGYQIFKQRTDDCWLFLIINNNLHPSLRVKKENLLVPFLIPGPN
;
A
#
# COMPACT_ATOMS: atom_id res chain seq x y z
N MET A 1 -8.44 16.47 11.60
CA MET A 1 -9.26 15.77 10.58
C MET A 1 -10.39 15.07 11.31
N CYS A 2 -11.51 14.78 10.64
CA CYS A 2 -12.51 13.84 11.15
C CYS A 2 -11.85 12.48 11.45
N GLU A 3 -12.28 11.76 12.49
CA GLU A 3 -11.70 10.45 12.85
C GLU A 3 -11.89 9.40 11.75
N ASN A 4 -13.01 9.45 11.04
CA ASN A 4 -13.30 8.63 9.86
C ASN A 4 -12.74 9.23 8.55
N SER A 5 -11.83 10.20 8.64
CA SER A 5 -11.20 10.90 7.51
C SER A 5 -12.15 11.54 6.48
N CYS A 6 -13.43 11.75 6.81
CA CYS A 6 -14.42 12.32 5.87
C CYS A 6 -14.09 13.77 5.44
N ILE A 7 -13.59 14.59 6.37
CA ILE A 7 -13.24 16.00 6.14
C ILE A 7 -11.99 16.42 6.93
N CYS A 8 -11.34 17.50 6.47
CA CYS A 8 -10.40 18.28 7.25
C CYS A 8 -11.11 19.52 7.84
N TYR A 9 -10.91 19.79 9.13
CA TYR A 9 -11.42 21.00 9.81
C TYR A 9 -10.57 22.24 9.45
N THR A 10 -10.51 22.56 8.16
CA THR A 10 -9.80 23.70 7.58
C THR A 10 -10.75 24.47 6.66
N GLY A 11 -10.41 25.72 6.32
CA GLY A 11 -11.25 26.57 5.45
C GLY A 11 -12.68 26.71 5.99
N GLN A 12 -13.68 26.33 5.18
CA GLN A 12 -15.10 26.44 5.55
C GLN A 12 -15.52 25.58 6.74
N TYR A 13 -14.75 24.54 7.10
CA TYR A 13 -15.07 23.64 8.20
C TYR A 13 -14.35 24.02 9.51
N ILE A 14 -13.70 25.18 9.57
CA ILE A 14 -12.83 25.54 10.70
C ILE A 14 -13.59 25.75 12.02
N SER A 15 -14.86 26.15 11.97
CA SER A 15 -15.71 26.37 13.14
C SER A 15 -16.51 25.14 13.56
N TYR A 16 -16.49 24.08 12.75
CA TYR A 16 -17.33 22.90 12.97
C TYR A 16 -16.78 22.11 14.16
N GLN A 17 -17.68 21.66 15.04
CA GLN A 17 -17.37 20.82 16.22
C GLN A 17 -17.79 19.36 16.03
N SER A 18 -18.41 19.04 14.90
CA SER A 18 -18.78 17.68 14.49
C SER A 18 -18.62 17.55 12.98
N CYS A 19 -18.42 16.32 12.51
CA CYS A 19 -18.32 16.02 11.09
C CYS A 19 -19.72 16.13 10.45
N PRO A 20 -19.92 16.90 9.37
CA PRO A 20 -21.21 16.98 8.69
C PRO A 20 -21.58 15.71 7.90
N VAL A 21 -20.65 14.74 7.78
CA VAL A 21 -20.84 13.50 7.01
C VAL A 21 -21.15 12.32 7.92
N CYS A 22 -20.43 12.17 9.04
CA CYS A 22 -20.56 11.01 9.94
C CYS A 22 -20.87 11.39 11.39
N GLU A 23 -21.12 12.67 11.67
CA GLU A 23 -21.53 13.21 12.98
C GLU A 23 -20.53 13.02 14.13
N SER A 24 -19.40 12.35 13.90
CA SER A 24 -18.32 12.20 14.88
C SER A 24 -17.88 13.56 15.42
N ALA A 25 -17.69 13.66 16.74
CA ALA A 25 -17.20 14.86 17.38
C ALA A 25 -15.82 15.27 16.83
N ARG A 26 -15.59 16.58 16.74
CA ARG A 26 -14.26 17.10 16.44
C ARG A 26 -13.34 16.81 17.62
N LEU A 27 -12.33 16.00 17.35
CA LEU A 27 -11.27 15.75 18.32
C LEU A 27 -10.47 17.04 18.57
N ASP A 28 -10.41 17.46 19.82
CA ASP A 28 -9.59 18.59 20.24
C ASP A 28 -8.10 18.20 20.34
N ALA A 29 -7.25 19.14 19.94
CA ALA A 29 -5.79 19.19 19.89
C ALA A 29 -4.91 17.90 20.03
N ARG A 30 -4.06 17.70 19.01
CA ARG A 30 -2.76 16.95 18.99
C ARG A 30 -2.77 15.41 19.00
N LYS A 31 -3.80 14.75 18.48
CA LYS A 31 -3.62 13.35 18.06
C LYS A 31 -2.93 13.28 16.71
N LYS A 32 -1.84 12.53 16.66
CA LYS A 32 -1.18 12.14 15.42
C LYS A 32 -2.11 11.21 14.66
N VAL A 33 -2.46 11.63 13.45
CA VAL A 33 -3.32 10.86 12.56
C VAL A 33 -2.42 10.21 11.52
N MET A 34 -2.50 8.90 11.40
CA MET A 34 -1.90 8.15 10.31
C MET A 34 -2.86 8.21 9.11
N PRO A 35 -2.57 8.99 8.05
CA PRO A 35 -3.40 8.93 6.86
C PRO A 35 -3.36 7.51 6.28
N TYR A 36 -4.53 6.95 5.98
CA TYR A 36 -4.66 5.63 5.36
C TYR A 36 -5.33 5.75 3.99
N LEU A 37 -4.64 5.25 2.97
CA LEU A 37 -5.15 5.04 1.63
C LEU A 37 -5.45 3.54 1.47
N SER A 38 -6.73 3.23 1.35
CA SER A 38 -7.25 1.87 1.24
C SER A 38 -6.57 1.10 0.10
N ILE A 39 -5.92 -0.02 0.47
CA ILE A 39 -5.34 -0.94 -0.51
C ILE A 39 -6.46 -1.66 -1.26
N ILE A 40 -7.52 -2.07 -0.53
CA ILE A 40 -8.67 -2.77 -1.10
C ILE A 40 -9.35 -1.92 -2.19
N ASP A 41 -9.56 -0.63 -1.95
CA ASP A 41 -10.20 0.23 -2.95
C ASP A 41 -9.34 0.42 -4.19
N ARG A 42 -8.01 0.55 -4.02
CA ARG A 42 -7.08 0.62 -5.14
C ARG A 42 -7.06 -0.68 -5.95
N LEU A 43 -7.08 -1.83 -5.28
CA LEU A 43 -7.18 -3.12 -5.94
C LEU A 43 -8.50 -3.26 -6.70
N ASN A 44 -9.63 -2.88 -6.10
CA ASN A 44 -10.93 -2.89 -6.76
C ASN A 44 -10.92 -2.05 -8.04
N VAL A 45 -10.29 -0.88 -8.04
CA VAL A 45 -10.15 -0.05 -9.26
C VAL A 45 -9.26 -0.75 -10.30
N GLN A 46 -8.14 -1.35 -9.89
CA GLN A 46 -7.25 -2.07 -10.81
C GLN A 46 -7.94 -3.26 -11.46
N TYR A 47 -8.66 -4.10 -10.69
CA TYR A 47 -9.36 -5.27 -11.20
C TYR A 47 -10.61 -4.93 -12.03
N LYS A 48 -11.21 -3.74 -11.85
CA LYS A 48 -12.29 -3.25 -12.74
C LYS A 48 -11.81 -2.92 -14.15
N ASN A 49 -10.52 -2.64 -14.32
CA ASN A 49 -9.93 -2.40 -15.64
C ASN A 49 -9.42 -3.73 -16.22
N GLU A 50 -10.02 -4.19 -17.32
CA GLU A 50 -9.70 -5.50 -17.91
C GLU A 50 -8.21 -5.63 -18.29
N THR A 51 -7.62 -4.60 -18.91
CA THR A 51 -6.21 -4.61 -19.30
C THR A 51 -5.31 -4.72 -18.07
N ARG A 52 -5.57 -3.92 -17.03
CA ARG A 52 -4.80 -3.96 -15.78
C ARG A 52 -4.98 -5.29 -15.04
N ALA A 53 -6.19 -5.84 -15.02
CA ALA A 53 -6.47 -7.13 -14.41
C ALA A 53 -5.68 -8.26 -15.07
N LYS A 54 -5.49 -8.22 -16.40
CA LYS A 54 -4.63 -9.17 -17.13
C LYS A 54 -3.16 -9.01 -16.74
N GLU A 55 -2.65 -7.78 -16.61
CA GLU A 55 -1.27 -7.54 -16.15
C GLU A 55 -1.01 -8.12 -14.75
N LEU A 56 -2.01 -8.12 -13.87
CA LEU A 56 -1.93 -8.66 -12.51
C LEU A 56 -1.93 -10.19 -12.44
N LEU A 57 -2.16 -10.89 -13.56
CA LEU A 57 -2.03 -12.34 -13.61
C LEU A 57 -0.58 -12.81 -13.74
N TYR A 58 0.38 -11.90 -13.95
CA TYR A 58 1.80 -12.24 -14.13
C TYR A 58 2.31 -13.15 -13.02
N HIS A 59 1.93 -12.91 -11.77
CA HIS A 59 2.32 -13.77 -10.64
C HIS A 59 1.88 -15.23 -10.80
N TYR A 60 0.63 -15.46 -11.21
CA TYR A 60 0.10 -16.80 -11.39
C TYR A 60 0.64 -17.47 -12.66
N GLU A 61 0.85 -16.68 -13.72
CA GLU A 61 1.34 -17.16 -15.01
C GLU A 61 2.88 -17.27 -15.06
N TYR A 62 3.56 -16.87 -13.98
CA TYR A 62 5.01 -16.87 -13.91
C TYR A 62 5.56 -18.29 -14.03
N ILE A 63 6.41 -18.50 -15.05
CA ILE A 63 7.13 -19.75 -15.27
C ILE A 63 8.62 -19.44 -15.19
N ARG A 64 9.30 -20.07 -14.23
CA ARG A 64 10.75 -19.98 -14.07
C ARG A 64 11.46 -20.50 -15.32
N ASN A 65 12.50 -19.79 -15.77
CA ASN A 65 13.40 -20.33 -16.79
C ASN A 65 14.35 -21.37 -16.16
N LYS A 66 14.07 -22.65 -16.38
CA LYS A 66 14.86 -23.77 -15.81
C LYS A 66 16.29 -23.89 -16.36
N ASN A 67 16.63 -23.14 -17.41
CA ASN A 67 17.92 -23.26 -18.09
C ASN A 67 19.05 -22.53 -17.36
N ASN A 68 18.75 -21.72 -16.36
CA ASN A 68 19.74 -21.02 -15.56
C ASN A 68 19.56 -21.36 -14.07
N ASN A 69 20.66 -21.55 -13.35
CA ASN A 69 20.63 -21.78 -11.90
C ASN A 69 20.31 -20.49 -11.11
N ASP A 70 20.19 -19.36 -11.80
CA ASP A 70 19.88 -18.06 -11.21
C ASP A 70 18.41 -17.94 -10.76
N LEU A 71 18.16 -16.94 -9.91
CA LEU A 71 16.82 -16.51 -9.53
C LEU A 71 16.38 -15.42 -10.50
N ASP A 72 15.28 -15.64 -11.23
CA ASP A 72 14.77 -14.70 -12.22
C ASP A 72 13.82 -13.69 -11.57
N ASP A 73 13.03 -14.13 -10.58
CA ASP A 73 12.10 -13.27 -9.82
C ASP A 73 12.01 -13.71 -8.35
N ILE A 74 11.33 -12.92 -7.52
CA ILE A 74 11.09 -13.18 -6.11
C ILE A 74 10.38 -14.52 -5.87
N PHE A 75 9.59 -14.99 -6.86
CA PHE A 75 8.85 -16.25 -6.80
C PHE A 75 9.78 -17.47 -6.85
N ASP A 76 11.03 -17.29 -7.29
CA ASP A 76 12.04 -18.33 -7.19
C ASP A 76 12.62 -18.47 -5.78
N GLY A 77 12.39 -17.49 -4.92
CA GLY A 77 12.86 -17.47 -3.54
C GLY A 77 12.36 -18.65 -2.74
N LYS A 78 13.23 -19.18 -1.86
CA LYS A 78 12.90 -20.29 -0.97
C LYS A 78 11.64 -20.04 -0.15
N PHE A 79 11.53 -18.85 0.46
CA PHE A 79 10.38 -18.47 1.27
C PHE A 79 9.06 -18.47 0.48
N TYR A 80 9.06 -17.94 -0.75
CA TYR A 80 7.84 -17.95 -1.55
C TYR A 80 7.39 -19.39 -1.87
N LYS A 81 8.33 -20.28 -2.20
CA LYS A 81 8.05 -21.70 -2.44
C LYS A 81 7.51 -22.41 -1.19
N GLU A 82 8.01 -22.06 -0.01
CA GLU A 82 7.45 -22.56 1.26
C GLU A 82 6.00 -22.12 1.44
N LEU A 83 5.67 -20.85 1.18
CA LEU A 83 4.28 -20.36 1.24
C LEU A 83 3.35 -21.10 0.26
N VAL A 84 3.82 -21.36 -0.96
CA VAL A 84 3.04 -22.13 -1.95
C VAL A 84 2.83 -23.58 -1.50
N ASN A 85 3.84 -24.21 -0.87
CA ASN A 85 3.70 -25.55 -0.30
C ASN A 85 2.69 -25.60 0.86
N ASP A 86 2.53 -24.48 1.58
CA ASP A 86 1.52 -24.30 2.63
C ASP A 86 0.13 -23.94 2.07
N GLU A 87 -0.10 -24.18 0.77
CA GLU A 87 -1.35 -23.92 0.03
C GLU A 87 -1.77 -22.44 -0.05
N LEU A 88 -0.84 -21.52 0.24
CA LEU A 88 -1.04 -20.09 -0.01
C LEU A 88 -0.79 -19.76 -1.49
N PHE A 89 -1.47 -18.73 -2.00
CA PHE A 89 -1.36 -18.27 -3.39
C PHE A 89 -1.85 -19.29 -4.44
N SER A 90 -2.86 -20.08 -4.10
CA SER A 90 -3.44 -21.12 -4.98
C SER A 90 -4.46 -20.57 -5.99
N ASP A 91 -5.12 -19.43 -5.71
CA ASP A 91 -6.02 -18.77 -6.66
C ASP A 91 -5.22 -17.81 -7.54
N LYS A 92 -5.55 -17.77 -8.85
CA LYS A 92 -4.93 -16.83 -9.81
C LYS A 92 -5.09 -15.35 -9.44
N ARG A 93 -6.03 -15.03 -8.55
CA ARG A 93 -6.31 -13.68 -8.04
C ARG A 93 -5.63 -13.40 -6.70
N ASP A 94 -4.88 -14.35 -6.15
CA ASP A 94 -4.12 -14.12 -4.93
C ASP A 94 -3.02 -13.08 -5.18
N ILE A 95 -2.83 -12.20 -4.20
CA ILE A 95 -2.00 -11.00 -4.34
C ILE A 95 -0.78 -11.10 -3.45
N ALA A 96 0.40 -11.14 -4.05
CA ALA A 96 1.68 -11.14 -3.37
C ALA A 96 2.20 -9.70 -3.25
N PHE A 97 2.31 -9.20 -2.01
CA PHE A 97 2.89 -7.90 -1.72
C PHE A 97 4.29 -8.01 -1.10
N THR A 98 5.19 -7.13 -1.53
CA THR A 98 6.41 -6.83 -0.78
C THR A 98 6.20 -5.51 -0.07
N ALA A 99 6.32 -5.52 1.26
CA ALA A 99 6.22 -4.32 2.07
C ALA A 99 7.60 -3.89 2.59
N SER A 100 7.85 -2.59 2.60
CA SER A 100 9.01 -1.97 3.24
C SER A 100 8.54 -0.78 4.07
N CYS A 101 9.16 -0.58 5.23
CA CYS A 101 8.90 0.55 6.09
C CYS A 101 10.24 1.20 6.41
N ASP A 102 10.40 2.48 6.04
CA ASP A 102 11.63 3.23 6.32
C ASP A 102 11.31 4.56 6.99
N GLY A 103 12.21 5.00 7.86
CA GLY A 103 12.14 6.27 8.55
C GLY A 103 12.64 7.40 7.66
N TYR A 104 11.83 8.45 7.51
CA TYR A 104 12.19 9.63 6.71
C TYR A 104 11.92 10.91 7.49
N GLN A 105 12.86 11.85 7.40
CA GLN A 105 12.71 13.20 7.98
C GLN A 105 12.15 14.14 6.90
N ILE A 106 10.94 14.65 7.12
CA ILE A 106 10.23 15.45 6.09
C ILE A 106 10.89 16.82 5.88
N PHE A 107 11.51 17.39 6.92
CA PHE A 107 12.12 18.71 6.89
C PHE A 107 13.59 18.68 7.32
N LYS A 108 14.38 19.60 6.76
CA LYS A 108 15.79 19.82 7.15
C LYS A 108 15.91 20.30 8.62
N GLN A 109 14.83 20.88 9.15
CA GLN A 109 14.65 21.17 10.57
C GLN A 109 14.05 19.92 11.25
N ARG A 110 14.82 19.37 12.20
CA ARG A 110 14.70 18.02 12.77
C ARG A 110 13.55 17.83 13.76
N THR A 111 12.37 18.41 13.52
CA THR A 111 11.27 18.37 14.49
C THR A 111 10.25 17.27 14.23
N ASP A 112 10.12 16.81 12.97
CA ASP A 112 9.06 15.89 12.57
C ASP A 112 9.61 14.72 11.74
N ASP A 113 9.65 13.54 12.36
CA ASP A 113 9.96 12.28 11.69
C ASP A 113 8.67 11.59 11.23
N CYS A 114 8.74 10.82 10.14
CA CYS A 114 7.66 9.94 9.73
C CYS A 114 8.21 8.62 9.21
N TRP A 115 7.41 7.56 9.26
CA TRP A 115 7.73 6.29 8.62
C TRP A 115 6.83 6.11 7.42
N LEU A 116 7.46 5.93 6.26
CA LEU A 116 6.77 5.65 5.01
C LEU A 116 6.57 4.14 4.90
N PHE A 117 5.31 3.70 4.78
CA PHE A 117 5.03 2.33 4.39
C PHE A 117 4.92 2.26 2.87
N LEU A 118 5.79 1.50 2.23
CA LEU A 118 5.81 1.27 0.79
C LEU A 118 5.42 -0.18 0.50
N ILE A 119 4.49 -0.36 -0.42
CA ILE A 119 4.07 -1.66 -0.90
C ILE A 119 4.33 -1.74 -2.40
N ILE A 120 4.97 -2.84 -2.81
CA ILE A 120 5.13 -3.25 -4.20
C ILE A 120 4.16 -4.40 -4.46
N ASN A 121 3.32 -4.25 -5.49
CA ASN A 121 2.46 -5.32 -5.97
C ASN A 121 3.25 -6.26 -6.89
N ASN A 122 3.62 -7.44 -6.39
CA ASN A 122 4.44 -8.39 -7.13
C ASN A 122 3.66 -9.12 -8.22
N ASN A 123 2.33 -9.01 -8.22
CA ASN A 123 1.48 -9.46 -9.31
C ASN A 123 1.74 -8.76 -10.63
N LEU A 124 2.48 -7.67 -10.64
CA LEU A 124 2.96 -7.03 -11.86
C LEU A 124 4.35 -7.54 -12.24
N HIS A 125 4.62 -7.61 -13.55
CA HIS A 125 5.94 -7.90 -14.10
C HIS A 125 7.03 -7.00 -13.47
N PRO A 126 8.28 -7.46 -13.26
CA PRO A 126 9.35 -6.67 -12.62
C PRO A 126 9.56 -5.28 -13.25
N SER A 127 9.45 -5.19 -14.59
CA SER A 127 9.58 -3.92 -15.32
C SER A 127 8.46 -2.91 -15.04
N LEU A 128 7.35 -3.34 -14.44
CA LEU A 128 6.20 -2.50 -14.12
C LEU A 128 6.11 -2.20 -12.61
N ARG A 129 6.37 -3.19 -11.74
CA ARG A 129 6.03 -3.09 -10.31
C ARG A 129 6.76 -1.97 -9.55
N VAL A 130 7.95 -1.57 -10.00
CA VAL A 130 8.76 -0.48 -9.40
C VAL A 130 8.57 0.89 -10.06
N LYS A 131 7.67 1.00 -11.04
CA LYS A 131 7.31 2.30 -11.64
C LYS A 131 6.52 3.11 -10.61
N LYS A 132 6.74 4.44 -10.60
CA LYS A 132 6.15 5.36 -9.61
C LYS A 132 4.63 5.24 -9.50
N GLU A 133 3.95 5.04 -10.63
CA GLU A 133 2.50 4.86 -10.71
C GLU A 133 1.98 3.55 -10.10
N ASN A 134 2.84 2.55 -9.90
CA ASN A 134 2.48 1.24 -9.35
C ASN A 134 2.94 1.06 -7.89
N LEU A 135 3.76 1.98 -7.38
CA LEU A 135 4.15 2.00 -5.98
C LEU A 135 2.96 2.41 -5.10
N LEU A 136 2.65 1.58 -4.11
CA LEU A 136 1.54 1.84 -3.20
C LEU A 136 2.09 2.39 -1.88
N VAL A 137 1.65 3.58 -1.50
CA VAL A 137 1.88 4.13 -0.17
C VAL A 137 0.53 4.09 0.57
N PRO A 138 0.24 3.05 1.36
CA PRO A 138 -1.01 2.96 2.08
C PRO A 138 -1.06 3.88 3.29
N PHE A 139 0.05 4.16 3.96
CA PHE A 139 0.03 5.05 5.12
C PHE A 139 1.39 5.64 5.44
N LEU A 140 1.34 6.76 6.15
CA LEU A 140 2.48 7.46 6.73
C LEU A 140 2.30 7.43 8.24
N ILE A 141 3.22 6.82 8.97
CA ILE A 141 3.16 6.80 10.43
C ILE A 141 3.86 8.07 10.93
N PRO A 142 3.15 8.98 11.61
CA PRO A 142 3.79 10.14 12.22
C PRO A 142 4.74 9.66 13.32
N GLY A 143 5.90 10.31 13.45
CA GLY A 143 6.87 9.99 14.49
C GLY A 143 6.36 10.25 15.89
N PRO A 144 7.13 9.95 16.94
CA PRO A 144 6.67 10.05 18.33
C PRO A 144 6.48 11.49 18.82
N ASN A 145 7.27 12.46 18.33
CA ASN A 145 7.29 13.86 18.81
C ASN A 145 6.55 14.85 17.92
#